data_AF-A0AAV4PME3-F1
#
_entry.id   AF-A0AAV4PME3-F1
#
_cell.length_a   1.000
_cell.length_b   1.000
_cell.length_c   1.000
_cell.angle_alpha   90.00
_cell.angle_beta   90.00
_cell.angle_gamma   90.00
#
_symmetry.space_group_name_H-M   'P 1'
#
loop_
_entity.id
_entity.type
_entity.pdbx_description
1 polymer ?
#
loop_
_entity_poly.entity_id
_entity_poly.type
_entity_poly.pdbx_seq_one_letter_code
_entity_poly.pdbx_strand_id
1 'polypeptide(L)'
;MTLSIGKAVTDIRIPRKISDHHDLVQCLNVRKKFIKFARSIENNFTIIIFWVTLYNIVSLFSAFIVPFGLTKTPTLIAICESSLIFTTCFSSFLGTVLCASTVPKAFAELRKSLRDLYQNSLTEGYSELGNQKRSLMLLQSVIGEEEFCFTAWGFINLNKSLILSALGALVTYGILLVQFKLPSESF
;
A
#
# COMPACT_ATOMS: atom_id res chain seq x y z
N MET A 1 -12.80 -7.54 9.69
CA MET A 1 -13.55 -7.47 8.41
C MET A 1 -12.64 -7.37 7.17
N THR A 2 -11.31 -7.21 7.32
CA THR A 2 -10.32 -7.09 6.22
C THR A 2 -9.90 -8.41 5.56
N LEU A 3 -10.20 -9.56 6.17
CA LEU A 3 -9.84 -10.89 5.64
C LEU A 3 -10.68 -11.33 4.42
N SER A 4 -11.84 -10.71 4.18
CA SER A 4 -12.77 -11.15 3.12
C SER A 4 -12.38 -10.62 1.73
N ILE A 5 -11.74 -9.45 1.64
CA ILE A 5 -11.36 -8.83 0.36
C ILE A 5 -10.12 -9.53 -0.21
N GLY A 6 -9.15 -9.89 0.62
CA GLY A 6 -7.98 -10.66 0.20
C GLY A 6 -8.36 -12.03 -0.37
N LYS A 7 -9.29 -12.73 0.30
CA LYS A 7 -9.80 -14.03 -0.18
C LYS A 7 -10.54 -13.92 -1.51
N ALA A 8 -11.38 -12.90 -1.69
CA ALA A 8 -12.14 -12.70 -2.93
C ALA A 8 -11.23 -12.42 -4.15
N VAL A 9 -10.07 -11.78 -3.95
CA VAL A 9 -9.09 -11.54 -5.02
C VAL A 9 -8.25 -12.79 -5.30
N THR A 10 -7.92 -13.58 -4.28
CA THR A 10 -7.19 -14.86 -4.46
C THR A 10 -8.06 -15.99 -5.02
N ASP A 11 -9.39 -15.92 -4.88
CA ASP A 11 -10.31 -16.92 -5.42
C ASP A 11 -10.67 -16.71 -6.89
N ILE A 12 -10.06 -15.72 -7.56
CA ILE A 12 -10.05 -15.67 -9.02
C ILE A 12 -9.16 -16.82 -9.49
N ARG A 13 -9.73 -18.05 -9.53
CA ARG A 13 -9.12 -19.21 -10.17
C ARG A 13 -8.93 -18.87 -11.64
N ILE A 14 -7.73 -18.46 -11.98
CA ILE A 14 -7.33 -18.29 -13.37
C ILE A 14 -7.37 -19.70 -14.00
N PRO A 15 -8.16 -19.92 -15.05
CA PRO A 15 -8.29 -21.24 -15.65
C PRO A 15 -6.92 -21.73 -16.13
N ARG A 16 -6.54 -22.94 -15.70
CA ARG A 16 -5.25 -23.59 -16.03
C ARG A 16 -5.11 -23.96 -17.51
N LYS A 17 -6.22 -23.96 -18.27
CA LYS A 17 -6.25 -24.10 -19.72
C LYS A 17 -7.01 -22.91 -20.29
N ILE A 18 -6.37 -22.20 -21.21
CA ILE A 18 -7.03 -21.19 -22.06
C ILE A 18 -7.83 -21.98 -23.09
N SER A 19 -8.94 -22.60 -22.67
CA SER A 19 -9.80 -23.36 -23.58
C SER A 19 -10.63 -22.42 -24.47
N ASP A 20 -10.92 -21.21 -23.98
CA ASP A 20 -11.75 -20.24 -24.70
C ASP A 20 -11.17 -18.83 -24.65
N HIS A 21 -10.92 -18.26 -25.84
CA HIS A 21 -10.49 -16.87 -26.02
C HIS A 21 -11.47 -15.88 -25.37
N HIS A 22 -12.75 -16.25 -25.27
CA HIS A 22 -13.80 -15.47 -24.65
C HIS A 22 -13.54 -15.21 -23.14
N ASP A 23 -13.11 -16.23 -22.40
CA ASP A 23 -12.87 -16.13 -20.95
C ASP A 23 -11.68 -15.23 -20.63
N LEU A 24 -10.63 -15.29 -21.45
CA LEU A 24 -9.47 -14.42 -21.31
C LEU A 24 -9.86 -12.95 -21.54
N VAL A 25 -10.65 -12.66 -22.58
CA VAL A 25 -11.11 -11.31 -22.89
C VAL A 25 -12.02 -10.78 -21.79
N GLN A 26 -12.90 -11.62 -21.23
CA GLN A 26 -13.75 -11.26 -20.11
C GLN A 26 -12.92 -10.94 -18.85
N CYS A 27 -11.93 -11.76 -18.52
CA CYS A 27 -11.03 -11.53 -17.39
C CYS A 27 -10.23 -10.21 -17.55
N LEU A 28 -9.71 -9.94 -18.75
CA LEU A 28 -9.00 -8.69 -19.05
C LEU A 28 -9.91 -7.46 -18.95
N ASN A 29 -11.18 -7.58 -19.38
CA ASN A 29 -12.14 -6.49 -19.24
C ASN A 29 -12.50 -6.20 -17.78
N VAL A 30 -12.66 -7.24 -16.95
CA VAL A 30 -12.85 -7.08 -15.51
C VAL A 30 -11.65 -6.38 -14.88
N ARG A 31 -10.42 -6.78 -15.23
CA ARG A 31 -9.18 -6.12 -14.79
C ARG A 31 -9.17 -4.64 -15.19
N LYS A 32 -9.47 -4.31 -16.46
CA LYS A 32 -9.50 -2.91 -16.93
C LYS A 32 -10.50 -2.07 -16.14
N LYS A 33 -11.69 -2.61 -15.85
CA LYS A 33 -12.70 -1.93 -15.00
C LYS A 33 -12.17 -1.72 -13.59
N PHE A 34 -11.55 -2.74 -12.99
CA PHE A 34 -10.99 -2.65 -11.64
C PHE A 34 -9.83 -1.65 -11.55
N ILE A 35 -8.92 -1.62 -12.54
CA ILE A 35 -7.82 -0.63 -12.60
C ILE A 35 -8.37 0.78 -12.75
N LYS A 36 -9.36 1.00 -13.64
CA LYS A 36 -10.01 2.31 -13.78
C LYS A 36 -10.68 2.74 -12.47
N PHE A 37 -11.33 1.82 -11.77
CA PHE A 37 -11.92 2.08 -10.47
C PHE A 37 -10.86 2.42 -9.41
N ALA A 38 -9.78 1.63 -9.33
CA ALA A 38 -8.68 1.87 -8.40
C ALA A 38 -8.00 3.22 -8.64
N ARG A 39 -7.73 3.58 -9.90
CA ARG A 39 -7.20 4.91 -10.28
C ARG A 39 -8.18 6.04 -9.96
N SER A 40 -9.49 5.81 -10.11
CA SER A 40 -10.51 6.80 -9.72
C SER A 40 -10.52 7.02 -8.21
N ILE A 41 -10.42 5.95 -7.42
CA ILE A 41 -10.27 6.05 -5.97
C ILE A 41 -8.98 6.78 -5.62
N GLU A 42 -7.85 6.40 -6.22
CA GLU A 42 -6.57 7.06 -5.98
C GLU A 42 -6.69 8.56 -6.26
N ASN A 43 -7.14 8.96 -7.46
CA ASN A 43 -7.26 10.38 -7.81
C ASN A 43 -8.17 11.18 -6.87
N ASN A 44 -9.28 10.60 -6.40
CA ASN A 44 -10.21 11.30 -5.52
C ASN A 44 -9.75 11.33 -4.04
N PHE A 45 -9.05 10.30 -3.58
CA PHE A 45 -8.70 10.14 -2.17
C PHE A 45 -7.23 10.40 -1.86
N THR A 46 -6.34 10.54 -2.85
CA THR A 46 -4.90 10.80 -2.67
C THR A 46 -4.64 11.97 -1.73
N ILE A 47 -5.33 13.09 -1.93
CA ILE A 47 -5.20 14.30 -1.11
C ILE A 47 -5.68 14.06 0.33
N ILE A 48 -6.80 13.35 0.50
CA ILE A 48 -7.36 13.03 1.81
C ILE A 48 -6.41 12.09 2.57
N ILE A 49 -5.94 11.04 1.91
CA ILE A 49 -5.00 10.07 2.49
C ILE A 49 -3.69 10.75 2.84
N PHE A 50 -3.21 11.70 2.03
CA PHE A 50 -2.03 12.50 2.33
C PHE A 50 -2.21 13.30 3.63
N TRP A 51 -3.30 14.07 3.76
CA TRP A 51 -3.58 14.85 4.97
C TRP A 51 -3.76 13.98 6.21
N VAL A 52 -4.47 12.86 6.09
CA VAL A 52 -4.66 11.90 7.19
C VAL A 52 -3.31 11.29 7.61
N THR A 53 -2.47 10.92 6.64
CA THR A 53 -1.14 10.36 6.92
C THR A 53 -0.25 11.38 7.59
N LEU A 54 -0.22 12.62 7.09
CA LEU A 54 0.55 13.72 7.68
C LEU A 54 0.08 14.03 9.10
N TYR A 55 -1.24 14.13 9.30
CA TYR A 55 -1.84 14.34 10.63
C TYR A 55 -1.45 13.23 11.60
N ASN A 56 -1.54 11.97 11.18
CA ASN A 56 -1.15 10.83 12.01
C ASN A 56 0.33 10.86 12.36
N ILE A 57 1.22 11.18 11.42
CA ILE A 57 2.66 11.30 11.69
C ILE A 57 2.93 12.43 12.70
N VAL A 58 2.38 13.63 12.47
CA VAL A 58 2.57 14.76 13.39
C VAL A 58 2.02 14.45 14.79
N SER A 59 0.85 13.82 14.86
CA SER A 59 0.22 13.43 16.14
C SER A 59 1.00 12.34 16.87
N LEU A 60 1.62 11.40 16.13
CA LEU A 60 2.52 10.41 16.71
C LEU A 60 3.75 11.06 17.31
N PHE A 61 4.36 12.03 16.61
CA PHE A 61 5.49 12.78 17.11
C PHE A 61 5.14 13.59 18.37
N SER A 62 4.03 14.32 18.36
CA SER A 62 3.62 15.13 19.51
C SER A 62 3.35 14.26 20.75
N ALA A 63 2.60 13.17 20.58
CA ALA A 63 2.29 12.24 21.66
C ALA A 63 3.54 11.52 22.20
N PHE A 64 4.51 11.21 21.34
CA PHE A 64 5.75 10.56 21.72
C PHE A 64 6.67 11.45 22.56
N ILE A 65 6.62 12.77 22.37
CA ILE A 65 7.47 13.75 23.05
C ILE A 65 7.04 14.01 24.50
N VAL A 66 5.75 13.91 24.80
CA VAL A 66 5.17 14.17 26.14
C VAL A 66 5.82 13.37 27.28
N PRO A 67 6.02 12.04 27.19
CA PRO A 67 6.64 11.27 28.28
C PRO A 67 8.09 11.68 28.59
N PHE A 68 8.80 12.34 27.66
CA PHE A 68 10.15 12.88 27.90
C PHE A 68 10.14 14.22 28.67
N GLY A 69 8.97 14.65 29.15
CA GLY A 69 8.79 15.86 29.94
C GLY A 69 9.17 17.14 29.20
N LEU A 70 9.21 17.11 27.87
CA LEU A 70 9.50 18.27 27.01
C LEU A 70 8.37 19.32 27.07
N THR A 71 7.23 18.97 27.67
CA THR A 71 6.14 19.86 28.03
C THR A 71 6.16 20.19 29.53
N LYS A 72 5.69 21.38 29.92
CA LYS A 72 5.67 21.84 31.33
C LYS A 72 4.97 20.81 32.22
N THR A 73 5.68 20.31 33.25
CA THR A 73 5.26 19.32 34.26
C THR A 73 4.18 18.34 33.79
N PRO A 74 4.56 17.21 33.15
CA PRO A 74 3.58 16.24 32.68
C PRO A 74 2.80 15.69 33.87
N THR A 75 1.50 15.96 33.91
CA THR A 75 0.59 15.26 34.81
C THR A 75 0.40 13.83 34.33
N LEU A 76 0.08 12.90 35.24
CA LEU A 76 -0.26 11.52 34.86
C LEU A 76 -1.39 11.47 33.81
N ILE A 77 -2.32 12.43 33.88
CA ILE A 77 -3.42 12.61 32.91
C ILE A 77 -2.86 12.89 31.51
N ALA A 78 -1.90 13.82 31.38
CA ALA A 78 -1.30 14.15 30.08
C ALA A 78 -0.54 12.97 29.46
N ILE A 79 0.11 12.13 30.28
CA ILE A 79 0.81 10.92 29.81
C ILE A 79 -0.19 9.88 29.31
N CYS A 80 -1.29 9.65 30.04
CA CYS A 80 -2.36 8.74 29.64
C CYS A 80 -3.04 9.20 28.33
N GLU A 81 -3.39 10.48 28.24
CA GLU A 81 -4.00 11.07 27.04
C GLU A 81 -3.08 10.92 25.82
N SER A 82 -1.80 11.25 25.99
CA SER A 82 -0.80 11.10 24.92
C SER A 82 -0.63 9.65 24.49
N SER A 83 -0.67 8.70 25.43
CA SER A 83 -0.59 7.27 25.11
C SER A 83 -1.81 6.78 24.31
N LEU A 84 -3.00 7.27 24.63
CA LEU A 84 -4.23 6.97 23.88
C LEU A 84 -4.19 7.57 22.47
N ILE A 85 -3.74 8.82 22.34
CA ILE A 85 -3.54 9.47 21.03
C ILE A 85 -2.53 8.68 20.20
N PHE A 86 -1.39 8.32 20.79
CA PHE A 86 -0.34 7.57 20.13
C PHE A 86 -0.86 6.22 19.59
N THR A 87 -1.53 5.43 20.44
CA THR A 87 -2.06 4.12 20.04
C THR A 87 -3.14 4.23 18.96
N THR A 88 -4.00 5.24 19.04
CA THR A 88 -5.07 5.48 18.06
C THR A 88 -4.49 5.93 16.71
N CYS A 89 -3.59 6.92 16.71
CA CYS A 89 -2.95 7.38 15.48
C CYS A 89 -2.04 6.31 14.87
N PHE A 90 -1.33 5.54 15.69
CA PHE A 90 -0.45 4.47 15.22
C PHE A 90 -1.26 3.36 14.55
N SER A 91 -2.36 2.92 15.17
CA SER A 91 -3.23 1.89 14.59
C SER A 91 -3.93 2.36 13.31
N SER A 92 -4.39 3.62 13.25
CA SER A 92 -4.95 4.23 12.04
C SER A 92 -3.93 4.32 10.89
N PHE A 93 -2.72 4.80 11.19
CA PHE A 93 -1.62 4.88 10.23
C PHE A 93 -1.22 3.48 9.73
N LEU A 94 -1.04 2.52 10.64
CA LEU A 94 -0.70 1.15 10.32
C LEU A 94 -1.78 0.50 9.45
N GLY A 95 -3.06 0.67 9.81
CA GLY A 95 -4.20 0.16 9.06
C GLY A 95 -4.22 0.71 7.63
N THR A 96 -4.08 2.02 7.48
CA THR A 96 -4.04 2.70 6.18
C THR A 96 -2.91 2.17 5.31
N VAL A 97 -1.68 2.12 5.83
CA VAL A 97 -0.51 1.65 5.07
C VAL A 97 -0.60 0.16 4.73
N LEU A 98 -1.07 -0.68 5.66
CA LEU A 98 -1.25 -2.11 5.38
C LEU A 98 -2.30 -2.37 4.31
N CYS A 99 -3.44 -1.67 4.36
CA CYS A 99 -4.48 -1.79 3.35
C CYS A 99 -3.99 -1.30 1.99
N ALA A 100 -3.36 -0.12 1.95
CA ALA A 100 -2.78 0.46 0.74
C ALA A 100 -1.70 -0.44 0.14
N SER A 101 -0.89 -1.12 0.96
CA SER A 101 0.17 -2.03 0.51
C SER A 101 -0.31 -3.40 0.03
N THR A 102 -1.56 -3.79 0.32
CA THR A 102 -2.12 -5.10 -0.06
C THR A 102 -2.56 -5.11 -1.52
N VAL A 103 -3.15 -4.01 -1.99
CA VAL A 103 -3.60 -3.85 -3.37
C VAL A 103 -2.46 -4.01 -4.41
N PRO A 104 -1.33 -3.27 -4.34
CA PRO A 104 -0.23 -3.41 -5.29
C PRO A 104 0.38 -4.82 -5.28
N LYS A 105 0.43 -5.48 -4.12
CA LYS A 105 0.90 -6.86 -4.02
C LYS A 105 0.02 -7.85 -4.78
N ALA A 106 -1.31 -7.74 -4.62
CA ALA A 106 -2.25 -8.57 -5.36
C ALA A 106 -2.13 -8.34 -6.88
N PHE A 107 -1.91 -7.09 -7.31
CA PHE A 107 -1.63 -6.79 -8.71
C PHE A 107 -0.31 -7.38 -9.21
N ALA A 108 0.74 -7.35 -8.39
CA ALA A 108 2.04 -7.94 -8.73
C ALA A 108 1.96 -9.47 -8.87
N GLU A 109 1.26 -10.14 -7.94
CA GLU A 109 1.00 -11.59 -8.01
C GLU A 109 0.19 -11.96 -9.26
N LEU A 110 -0.88 -11.20 -9.55
CA LEU A 110 -1.67 -11.40 -10.76
C LEU A 110 -0.83 -11.23 -12.02
N ARG A 111 0.02 -10.19 -12.09
CA ARG A 111 0.93 -9.96 -13.23
C ARG A 111 1.92 -11.11 -13.40
N LYS A 112 2.41 -11.67 -12.29
CA LYS A 112 3.26 -12.87 -12.32
C LYS A 112 2.52 -14.07 -12.90
N SER A 113 1.30 -14.35 -12.45
CA SER A 113 0.48 -15.43 -13.02
C SER A 113 0.17 -15.22 -14.50
N LEU A 114 -0.08 -13.98 -14.94
CA LEU A 114 -0.28 -13.66 -16.36
C LEU A 114 1.02 -13.86 -17.17
N ARG A 115 2.18 -13.54 -16.60
CA ARG A 115 3.49 -13.78 -17.23
C ARG A 115 3.77 -15.27 -17.37
N ASP A 116 3.47 -16.06 -16.35
CA ASP A 116 3.62 -17.52 -16.39
C ASP A 116 2.72 -18.14 -17.45
N LEU A 117 1.47 -17.67 -17.58
CA LEU A 117 0.56 -18.08 -18.67
C LEU A 117 1.07 -17.69 -20.05
N TYR A 118 1.61 -16.48 -20.20
CA TYR A 118 2.22 -16.04 -21.45
C TYR A 118 3.40 -16.93 -21.83
N GLN A 119 4.26 -17.28 -20.87
CA GLN A 119 5.42 -18.12 -21.12
C GLN A 119 5.02 -19.56 -21.47
N ASN A 120 4.04 -20.12 -20.75
CA ASN A 120 3.55 -21.48 -21.02
C ASN A 120 2.91 -21.59 -22.42
N SER A 121 2.10 -20.59 -22.80
CA SER A 121 1.46 -20.56 -24.13
C SER A 121 2.44 -20.35 -25.29
N LEU A 122 3.64 -19.79 -25.05
CA LEU A 122 4.71 -19.75 -26.04
C LEU A 122 5.40 -21.11 -26.22
N THR A 123 5.57 -21.89 -25.15
CA THR A 123 6.19 -23.22 -25.19
C THR A 123 5.28 -24.32 -25.72
N GLU A 124 3.95 -24.21 -25.57
CA GLU A 124 3.00 -25.25 -26.02
C GLU A 124 2.77 -25.31 -27.54
N GLY A 125 3.46 -24.47 -28.33
CA GLY A 125 3.56 -24.64 -29.78
C GLY A 125 2.50 -23.89 -30.57
N TYR A 126 2.97 -23.06 -31.49
CA TYR A 126 2.20 -22.34 -32.50
C TYR A 126 1.57 -23.32 -33.51
N SER A 127 0.32 -23.73 -33.33
CA SER A 127 -0.42 -24.45 -34.39
C SER A 127 -1.72 -23.79 -34.85
N GLU A 128 -2.25 -22.75 -34.18
CA GLU A 128 -3.48 -22.06 -34.64
C GLU A 128 -3.28 -20.54 -34.83
N LEU A 129 -3.01 -20.17 -36.09
CA LEU A 129 -2.21 -19.00 -36.52
C LEU A 129 -2.93 -17.62 -36.53
N GLY A 130 -4.17 -17.49 -36.07
CA GLY A 130 -4.93 -16.23 -36.21
C GLY A 130 -5.33 -15.59 -34.88
N ASN A 131 -6.23 -16.27 -34.17
CA ASN A 131 -6.87 -15.75 -32.98
C ASN A 131 -5.95 -15.77 -31.74
N GLN A 132 -5.02 -16.72 -31.68
CA GLN A 132 -4.09 -16.86 -30.55
C GLN A 132 -2.99 -15.76 -30.55
N LYS A 133 -2.59 -15.25 -31.72
CA LYS A 133 -1.62 -14.14 -31.81
C LYS A 133 -2.20 -12.85 -31.22
N ARG A 134 -3.49 -12.60 -31.42
CA ARG A 134 -4.18 -11.42 -30.87
C ARG A 134 -4.32 -11.50 -29.35
N SER A 135 -4.65 -12.67 -28.80
CA SER A 135 -4.71 -12.86 -27.34
C SER A 135 -3.33 -12.73 -26.69
N LEU A 136 -2.27 -13.23 -27.33
CA LEU A 136 -0.89 -13.07 -26.87
C LEU A 136 -0.41 -11.61 -26.89
N MET A 137 -0.70 -10.85 -27.96
CA MET A 137 -0.40 -9.40 -28.00
C MET A 137 -1.13 -8.62 -26.91
N LEU A 138 -2.40 -8.96 -26.64
CA LEU A 138 -3.16 -8.36 -25.54
C LEU A 138 -2.54 -8.71 -24.18
N LEU A 139 -2.13 -9.96 -23.97
CA LEU A 139 -1.47 -10.41 -22.74
C LEU A 139 -0.13 -9.70 -22.55
N GLN A 140 0.67 -9.55 -23.61
CA GLN A 140 1.93 -8.82 -23.59
C GLN A 140 1.72 -7.33 -23.27
N SER A 141 0.72 -6.68 -23.86
CA SER A 141 0.40 -5.28 -23.57
C SER A 141 0.04 -5.07 -22.09
N VAL A 142 -0.69 -6.04 -21.51
CA VAL A 142 -1.10 -6.07 -20.10
C VAL A 142 0.07 -6.33 -19.17
N ILE A 143 0.99 -7.21 -19.57
CA ILE A 143 2.24 -7.44 -18.85
C ILE A 143 3.15 -6.22 -18.92
N GLY A 144 3.09 -5.42 -19.98
CA GLY A 144 3.91 -4.21 -20.16
C GLY A 144 3.46 -2.99 -19.36
N GLU A 145 2.22 -2.95 -18.87
CA GLU A 145 1.70 -1.83 -18.07
C GLU A 145 2.49 -1.65 -16.76
N GLU A 146 2.67 -0.38 -16.37
CA GLU A 146 3.37 0.00 -15.13
C GLU A 146 2.67 -0.58 -13.89
N GLU A 147 3.47 -0.83 -12.85
CA GLU A 147 2.96 -1.33 -11.58
C GLU A 147 2.05 -0.28 -10.95
N PHE A 148 0.83 -0.71 -10.60
CA PHE A 148 -0.09 0.15 -9.88
C PHE A 148 0.42 0.30 -8.44
N CYS A 149 1.01 1.45 -8.15
CA CYS A 149 1.47 1.82 -6.81
C CYS A 149 0.50 2.84 -6.23
N PHE A 150 -0.02 2.58 -5.03
CA PHE A 150 -0.81 3.58 -4.30
C PHE A 150 0.12 4.66 -3.77
N THR A 151 -0.04 5.86 -4.33
CA THR A 151 0.69 7.05 -3.90
C THR A 151 -0.23 7.99 -3.13
N ALA A 152 0.24 8.54 -2.02
CA ALA A 152 -0.40 9.70 -1.40
C ALA A 152 0.14 10.95 -2.10
N TRP A 153 -0.73 11.61 -2.86
CA TRP A 153 -0.43 12.81 -3.67
C TRP A 153 0.77 12.62 -4.62
N GLY A 154 1.04 11.42 -5.13
CA GLY A 154 2.19 11.19 -6.02
C GLY A 154 3.59 11.33 -5.38
N PHE A 155 3.69 11.74 -4.11
CA PHE A 155 4.98 11.91 -3.42
C PHE A 155 5.32 10.72 -2.53
N ILE A 156 4.33 10.19 -1.81
CA ILE A 156 4.57 9.19 -0.76
C ILE A 156 4.01 7.85 -1.21
N ASN A 157 4.90 6.88 -1.45
CA ASN A 157 4.50 5.50 -1.67
C ASN A 157 4.02 4.89 -0.35
N LEU A 158 2.75 4.47 -0.31
CA LEU A 158 2.13 3.84 0.86
C LEU A 158 2.53 2.36 0.94
N ASN A 159 3.81 2.12 1.19
CA ASN A 159 4.38 0.79 1.34
C ASN A 159 4.74 0.51 2.80
N LYS A 160 5.05 -0.75 3.11
CA LYS A 160 5.46 -1.14 4.47
C LYS A 160 6.76 -0.46 4.91
N SER A 161 7.59 0.01 3.98
CA SER A 161 8.81 0.75 4.32
C SER A 161 8.51 2.10 4.94
N LEU A 162 7.38 2.74 4.59
CA LEU A 162 6.95 4.01 5.19
C LEU A 162 6.74 3.88 6.71
N ILE A 163 6.23 2.73 7.18
CA ILE A 163 6.07 2.46 8.62
C ILE A 163 7.44 2.44 9.30
N LEU A 164 8.40 1.74 8.69
CA LEU A 164 9.76 1.62 9.22
C LEU A 164 10.48 2.98 9.21
N SER A 165 10.30 3.76 8.15
CA SER A 165 10.82 5.13 8.05
C SER A 165 10.20 6.06 9.09
N ALA A 166 8.89 5.99 9.31
CA ALA A 166 8.21 6.79 10.33
C ALA A 166 8.68 6.43 11.74
N LEU A 167 8.79 5.14 12.06
CA LEU A 167 9.34 4.66 13.34
C LEU A 167 10.80 5.07 13.53
N GLY A 168 11.62 4.92 12.48
CA GLY A 168 13.02 5.34 12.50
C GLY A 168 13.15 6.84 12.78
N ALA A 169 12.39 7.67 12.05
CA ALA A 169 12.35 9.10 12.28
C ALA A 169 11.89 9.44 13.72
N LEU A 170 10.83 8.78 14.21
CA LEU A 170 10.31 8.97 15.57
C LEU A 170 11.39 8.69 16.63
N VAL A 171 12.12 7.58 16.50
CA VAL A 171 13.23 7.24 17.40
C VAL A 171 14.40 8.21 17.26
N THR A 172 14.83 8.52 16.03
CA THR A 172 15.95 9.42 15.78
C THR A 172 15.70 10.83 16.34
N TYR A 173 14.57 11.45 16.01
CA TYR A 173 14.23 12.76 16.55
C TYR A 173 13.92 12.71 18.04
N GLY A 174 13.35 11.61 18.54
CA GLY A 174 13.21 11.36 19.97
C GLY A 174 14.52 11.45 20.73
N ILE A 175 15.52 10.70 20.28
CA ILE A 175 16.87 10.70 20.87
C ILE A 175 17.49 12.09 20.78
N LEU A 176 17.41 12.74 19.62
CA LEU A 176 17.94 14.10 19.44
C LEU A 176 17.31 15.08 20.43
N LEU A 177 15.98 15.06 20.58
CA LEU A 177 15.28 15.96 21.50
C LEU A 177 15.67 15.72 22.96
N VAL A 178 15.83 14.45 23.37
CA VAL A 178 16.32 14.11 24.72
C VAL A 178 17.73 14.66 24.91
N GLN A 179 18.63 14.45 23.95
CA GLN A 179 20.01 14.94 24.02
C GLN A 179 20.09 16.47 24.07
N PHE A 180 19.29 17.18 23.27
CA PHE A 180 19.25 18.64 23.24
C PHE A 180 18.64 19.27 24.49
N LYS A 181 17.82 18.53 25.25
CA LYS A 181 17.27 19.00 26.52
C LYS A 181 18.27 18.90 27.69
N LEU A 182 19.30 18.06 27.56
CA LEU A 182 20.28 17.80 28.62
C LEU A 182 21.33 18.90 28.92
N PRO A 183 21.53 20.01 28.18
CA PRO A 183 22.50 21.05 28.57
C PRO A 183 21.92 22.35 29.15
N SER A 184 20.61 22.48 29.44
CA SER A 184 20.05 23.78 29.87
C SER A 184 19.78 23.96 31.38
N GLU A 185 20.11 22.99 32.24
CA GLU A 185 19.96 23.11 33.71
C GLU A 185 21.30 23.06 34.47
N SER A 186 22.33 23.69 33.94
CA SER A 186 23.57 23.94 34.67
C SER A 186 23.98 25.41 34.61
N PHE A 187 23.22 26.28 35.28
CA PHE A 187 23.67 27.59 35.78
C PHE A 187 22.84 28.01 36.99
#